data_AF-A0A4D6FFD1-F1
#
_entry.id   AF-A0A4D6FFD1-F1
#
_cell.length_a   1.000
_cell.length_b   1.000
_cell.length_c   1.000
_cell.angle_alpha   90.00
_cell.angle_beta   90.00
_cell.angle_gamma   90.00
#
_symmetry.space_group_name_H-M   'P 1'
#
loop_
_entity.id
_entity.type
_entity.pdbx_description
1 polymer ?
#
loop_
_entity_poly.entity_id
_entity_poly.type
_entity_poly.pdbx_seq_one_letter_code
_entity_poly.pdbx_strand_id
1 'polypeptide(L)'
;MSFFVKKVVLKIIPSFLSLKNYFNDMLDILELLELPLYWITPAGMKIQMSDQIFLRKQIKNKFLKNSNPITIMIPTENINYKDIKIGLMPNLIHSMDGANIHLLIHYIKLLNIDLNLYTIHDCFAGDYLNMNLLENLVKKSFIDLYFKKDYLIQLDNNLKSQIVLRLQFIKIIQIQHLFIWS
;
A
#
# COMPACT_ATOMS: atom_id res chain seq x y z
N MET A 1 -9.43 20.26 0.12
CA MET A 1 -8.31 21.11 0.59
C MET A 1 -8.23 22.33 -0.32
N SER A 2 -8.26 23.56 0.20
CA SER A 2 -8.10 24.75 -0.65
C SER A 2 -6.69 24.80 -1.24
N PHE A 3 -6.55 25.38 -2.44
CA PHE A 3 -5.27 25.51 -3.13
C PHE A 3 -4.18 26.14 -2.24
N PHE A 4 -4.57 27.15 -1.45
CA PHE A 4 -3.69 27.86 -0.55
C PHE A 4 -3.13 26.96 0.56
N VAL A 5 -4.00 26.18 1.22
CA VAL A 5 -3.58 25.26 2.29
C VAL A 5 -2.61 24.21 1.76
N LYS A 6 -2.89 23.63 0.59
CA LYS A 6 -1.98 22.67 -0.06
C LYS A 6 -0.61 23.27 -0.31
N LYS A 7 -0.56 24.51 -0.84
CA LYS A 7 0.70 25.18 -1.15
C LYS A 7 1.53 25.46 0.10
N VAL A 8 0.89 25.90 1.18
CA VAL A 8 1.56 26.16 2.47
C VAL A 8 2.10 24.87 3.07
N VAL A 9 1.28 23.81 3.15
CA VAL A 9 1.70 22.51 3.73
C VAL A 9 2.88 21.91 2.97
N LEU A 10 2.84 21.92 1.63
CA LEU A 10 3.94 21.39 0.82
C LEU A 10 5.23 22.20 0.95
N LYS A 11 5.13 23.49 1.29
CA LYS A 11 6.31 24.33 1.59
C LYS A 11 6.93 23.98 2.95
N ILE A 12 6.12 23.57 3.92
CA ILE A 12 6.57 23.18 5.26
C ILE A 12 7.23 21.80 5.23
N ILE A 13 6.76 20.88 4.37
CA ILE A 13 7.23 19.50 4.32
C ILE A 13 7.76 19.15 2.92
N PRO A 14 8.92 19.68 2.51
CA PRO A 14 9.45 19.47 1.16
C PRO A 14 9.84 18.01 0.89
N SER A 15 10.26 17.26 1.91
CA SER A 15 10.60 15.83 1.81
C SER A 15 9.41 14.98 1.33
N PHE A 16 8.19 15.34 1.73
CA PHE A 16 6.98 14.67 1.27
C PHE A 16 6.78 14.84 -0.24
N LEU A 17 7.08 16.01 -0.79
CA LEU A 17 6.96 16.25 -2.22
C LEU A 17 7.96 15.41 -3.01
N SER A 18 9.21 15.35 -2.57
CA SER A 18 10.24 14.52 -3.21
C SER A 18 9.86 13.05 -3.21
N LEU A 19 9.39 12.54 -2.07
CA LEU A 19 8.95 11.16 -1.93
C LEU A 19 7.74 10.85 -2.83
N LYS A 20 6.76 11.75 -2.85
CA LYS A 20 5.58 11.62 -3.71
C LYS A 20 5.94 11.59 -5.18
N ASN A 21 6.85 12.47 -5.62
CA ASN A 21 7.28 12.52 -7.02
C ASN A 21 8.00 11.22 -7.40
N TYR A 22 8.93 10.73 -6.57
CA TYR A 22 9.59 9.44 -6.79
C TYR A 22 8.58 8.30 -6.97
N PHE A 23 7.54 8.23 -6.14
CA PHE A 23 6.52 7.19 -6.29
C PHE A 23 5.67 7.35 -7.54
N ASN A 24 5.37 8.57 -7.97
CA ASN A 24 4.66 8.79 -9.23
C ASN A 24 5.49 8.29 -10.41
N ASP A 25 6.80 8.61 -10.45
CA ASP A 25 7.70 8.17 -11.50
C ASP A 25 7.80 6.63 -11.54
N MET A 26 7.86 5.98 -10.38
CA MET A 26 7.84 4.51 -10.29
C MET A 26 6.51 3.92 -10.77
N LEU A 27 5.38 4.55 -10.45
CA LEU A 27 4.07 4.11 -10.92
C LEU A 27 3.91 4.28 -12.43
N ASP A 28 4.48 5.33 -13.03
CA ASP A 28 4.49 5.51 -14.48
C ASP A 28 5.24 4.35 -15.17
N ILE A 29 6.36 3.89 -14.58
CA ILE A 29 7.09 2.73 -15.09
C ILE A 29 6.26 1.43 -14.94
N LEU A 30 5.60 1.24 -13.80
CA LEU A 30 4.75 0.06 -13.59
C LEU A 30 3.54 0.04 -14.54
N GLU A 31 2.98 1.22 -14.85
CA GLU A 31 1.90 1.40 -15.82
C GLU A 31 2.33 0.98 -17.23
N LEU A 32 3.52 1.39 -17.67
CA LEU A 32 4.08 0.97 -18.96
C LEU A 32 4.32 -0.55 -19.07
N LEU A 33 4.50 -1.23 -17.93
CA LEU A 33 4.74 -2.67 -17.87
C LEU A 33 3.49 -3.49 -17.52
N GLU A 34 2.36 -2.82 -17.30
CA GLU A 34 1.08 -3.40 -16.85
C GLU A 34 1.23 -4.26 -15.59
N LEU A 35 2.07 -3.81 -14.65
CA LEU A 35 2.34 -4.51 -13.39
C LEU A 35 1.51 -3.97 -12.22
N PRO A 36 0.96 -4.84 -11.36
CA PRO A 36 0.39 -4.39 -10.09
C PRO A 36 1.49 -3.87 -9.16
N LEU A 37 1.14 -2.93 -8.30
CA LEU A 37 2.05 -2.44 -7.27
C LEU A 37 1.96 -3.33 -6.03
N TYR A 38 3.09 -3.80 -5.52
CA TYR A 38 3.15 -4.38 -4.17
C TYR A 38 4.36 -3.88 -3.39
N TRP A 39 4.31 -4.03 -2.06
CA TRP A 39 5.45 -3.81 -1.17
C TRP A 39 5.41 -4.73 0.05
N ILE A 40 6.51 -4.75 0.80
CA ILE A 40 6.64 -5.48 2.05
C ILE A 40 6.92 -4.47 3.16
N THR A 41 6.11 -4.47 4.21
CA THR A 41 6.33 -3.62 5.38
C THR A 41 7.52 -4.14 6.20
N PRO A 42 8.18 -3.32 7.05
CA PRO A 42 9.31 -3.79 7.85
C PRO A 42 8.96 -4.91 8.85
N ALA A 43 7.66 -5.02 9.20
CA ALA A 43 7.08 -6.12 9.98
C ALA A 43 6.86 -7.41 9.17
N GLY A 44 7.12 -7.39 7.85
CA GLY A 44 7.02 -8.55 6.95
C GLY A 44 5.65 -8.72 6.28
N MET A 45 4.72 -7.76 6.41
CA MET A 45 3.42 -7.85 5.75
C MET A 45 3.55 -7.54 4.26
N LYS A 46 3.02 -8.41 3.40
CA LYS A 46 2.94 -8.17 1.96
C LYS A 46 1.66 -7.41 1.64
N ILE A 47 1.79 -6.26 0.99
CA ILE A 47 0.67 -5.40 0.59
C ILE A 47 0.67 -5.29 -0.92
N GLN A 48 -0.51 -5.41 -1.53
CA GLN A 48 -0.69 -5.27 -2.97
C GLN A 48 -1.82 -4.27 -3.23
N MET A 49 -1.58 -3.34 -4.15
CA MET A 49 -2.57 -2.43 -4.71
C MET A 49 -2.86 -2.84 -6.15
N SER A 50 -4.08 -3.30 -6.39
CA SER A 50 -4.55 -3.72 -7.71
C SER A 50 -5.98 -3.22 -7.94
N ASP A 51 -6.15 -1.90 -7.92
CA ASP A 51 -7.42 -1.28 -8.28
C ASP A 51 -7.73 -1.59 -9.74
N GLN A 52 -8.90 -2.17 -10.00
CA GLN A 52 -9.33 -2.56 -11.34
C GLN A 52 -10.23 -1.50 -11.95
N ILE A 53 -10.19 -1.37 -13.27
CA ILE A 53 -11.19 -0.59 -14.00
C ILE A 53 -12.49 -1.41 -14.02
N PHE A 54 -13.63 -0.74 -13.80
CA PHE A 54 -14.95 -1.36 -13.83
C PHE A 54 -15.82 -0.81 -14.96
N LEU A 55 -16.48 -1.70 -15.69
CA LEU A 55 -17.50 -1.36 -16.66
C LEU A 55 -18.85 -1.22 -15.97
N ARG A 56 -19.54 -0.11 -16.26
CA ARG A 56 -20.86 0.16 -15.71
C ARG A 56 -21.94 -0.38 -16.66
N LYS A 57 -22.70 -1.37 -16.21
CA LYS A 57 -23.88 -1.89 -16.93
C LYS A 57 -25.16 -1.51 -16.20
N GLN A 58 -26.04 -0.77 -16.87
CA GLN A 58 -27.36 -0.44 -16.34
C GLN A 58 -28.38 -1.45 -16.84
N ILE A 59 -29.14 -2.03 -15.90
CA ILE A 59 -30.20 -2.99 -16.19
C ILE A 59 -31.51 -2.36 -15.73
N LYS A 60 -32.42 -2.14 -16.67
CA LYS A 60 -33.79 -1.69 -16.39
C LYS A 60 -34.73 -2.88 -16.51
N ASN A 61 -35.50 -3.13 -15.47
CA ASN A 61 -36.51 -4.18 -15.50
C ASN A 61 -37.65 -3.74 -16.44
N LYS A 62 -37.92 -4.52 -17.49
CA LYS A 62 -39.03 -4.25 -18.42
C LYS A 62 -40.41 -4.57 -17.81
N PHE A 63 -40.46 -5.45 -16.80
CA PHE A 63 -41.71 -5.86 -16.14
C PHE A 63 -42.23 -4.82 -15.14
N LEU A 64 -41.34 -4.05 -14.49
CA LEU A 64 -41.73 -2.91 -13.65
C LEU A 64 -41.56 -1.59 -14.41
N LYS A 65 -42.67 -1.07 -14.97
CA LYS A 65 -42.69 0.17 -15.78
C LYS A 65 -42.08 1.39 -15.06
N ASN A 66 -42.15 1.46 -13.73
CA ASN A 66 -41.65 2.57 -12.91
C ASN A 66 -40.41 2.22 -12.05
N SER A 67 -39.68 1.13 -12.34
CA SER A 67 -38.47 0.82 -11.57
C SER A 67 -37.27 1.68 -12.01
N ASN A 68 -36.51 2.16 -11.02
CA ASN A 68 -35.21 2.76 -11.24
C ASN A 68 -34.24 1.72 -11.82
N PRO A 69 -33.38 2.10 -12.78
CA PRO A 69 -32.39 1.19 -13.34
C PRO A 69 -31.36 0.80 -12.28
N ILE A 70 -31.04 -0.48 -12.20
CA ILE A 70 -29.98 -1.00 -11.34
C ILE A 70 -28.66 -0.88 -12.09
N THR A 71 -27.65 -0.32 -11.44
CA THR A 71 -26.29 -0.25 -11.97
C THR A 71 -25.48 -1.41 -11.40
N ILE A 72 -24.84 -2.19 -12.28
CA ILE A 72 -23.89 -3.23 -11.92
C ILE A 72 -22.50 -2.81 -12.43
N MET A 73 -21.49 -3.00 -11.58
CA MET A 73 -20.08 -2.77 -11.90
C MET A 73 -19.43 -4.11 -12.22
N ILE A 74 -18.89 -4.25 -13.43
CA ILE A 74 -18.25 -5.48 -13.90
C ILE A 74 -16.74 -5.22 -13.95
N PRO A 75 -15.90 -5.96 -13.22
CA PRO A 75 -14.45 -5.76 -13.23
C PRO A 75 -13.87 -6.08 -14.62
N THR A 76 -12.87 -5.31 -15.01
CA THR A 76 -12.03 -5.59 -16.19
C THR A 76 -10.67 -6.12 -15.76
N GLU A 77 -9.90 -6.62 -16.72
CA GLU A 77 -8.52 -7.05 -16.48
C GLU A 77 -7.53 -5.88 -16.35
N ASN A 78 -7.96 -4.66 -16.69
CA ASN A 78 -7.12 -3.49 -16.71
C ASN A 78 -6.95 -2.88 -15.30
N ILE A 79 -5.70 -2.52 -14.99
CA ILE A 79 -5.34 -1.84 -13.74
C ILE A 79 -5.65 -0.36 -13.85
N ASN A 80 -6.25 0.21 -12.81
CA ASN A 80 -6.55 1.64 -12.69
C ASN A 80 -5.41 2.38 -11.98
N TYR A 81 -4.35 2.70 -12.72
CA TYR A 81 -3.18 3.41 -12.17
C TYR A 81 -3.50 4.81 -11.64
N LYS A 82 -4.56 5.45 -12.15
CA LYS A 82 -4.99 6.75 -11.65
C LYS A 82 -5.44 6.66 -10.19
N ASP A 83 -6.24 5.65 -9.86
CA ASP A 83 -6.71 5.44 -8.49
C ASP A 83 -5.57 4.97 -7.59
N ILE A 84 -4.67 4.11 -8.10
CA ILE A 84 -3.45 3.71 -7.39
C ILE A 84 -2.58 4.93 -7.04
N LYS A 85 -2.32 5.85 -7.99
CA LYS A 85 -1.53 7.08 -7.76
C LYS A 85 -2.13 7.96 -6.67
N ILE A 86 -3.46 8.04 -6.61
CA ILE A 86 -4.16 8.82 -5.58
C ILE A 86 -4.10 8.10 -4.22
N GLY A 87 -4.30 6.79 -4.21
CA GLY A 87 -4.37 5.96 -3.01
C GLY A 87 -3.03 5.53 -2.43
N LEU A 88 -1.92 5.67 -3.16
CA LEU A 88 -0.64 5.09 -2.74
C LEU A 88 -0.15 5.64 -1.40
N MET A 89 -0.08 6.96 -1.23
CA MET A 89 0.38 7.56 0.03
C MET A 89 -0.46 7.19 1.25
N PRO A 90 -1.80 7.33 1.24
CA PRO A 90 -2.59 6.92 2.39
C PRO A 90 -2.47 5.42 2.66
N ASN A 91 -2.49 4.56 1.63
CA ASN A 91 -2.37 3.11 1.82
C ASN A 91 -0.99 2.70 2.33
N LEU A 92 0.08 3.38 1.89
CA LEU A 92 1.42 3.17 2.41
C LEU A 92 1.47 3.48 3.90
N ILE A 93 0.98 4.64 4.34
CA ILE A 93 0.96 5.00 5.76
C ILE A 93 0.08 4.04 6.58
N HIS A 94 -1.12 3.71 6.10
CA HIS A 94 -1.99 2.76 6.79
C HIS A 94 -1.38 1.36 6.90
N SER A 95 -0.61 0.93 5.90
CA SER A 95 0.14 -0.32 6.01
C SER A 95 1.23 -0.26 7.09
N MET A 96 1.83 0.91 7.31
CA MET A 96 2.82 1.15 8.36
C MET A 96 2.18 1.21 9.74
N ASP A 97 0.98 1.80 9.87
CA ASP A 97 0.20 1.79 11.11
C ASP A 97 -0.11 0.36 11.54
N GLY A 98 -0.58 -0.48 10.60
CA GLY A 98 -0.79 -1.90 10.83
C GLY A 98 0.50 -2.66 11.17
N ALA A 99 1.60 -2.33 10.48
CA ALA A 99 2.90 -2.92 10.77
C ALA A 99 3.41 -2.59 12.18
N ASN A 100 3.14 -1.37 12.67
CA ASN A 100 3.48 -0.95 14.03
C ASN A 100 2.76 -1.82 15.08
N ILE A 101 1.46 -2.06 14.90
CA ILE A 101 0.67 -2.96 15.77
C ILE A 101 1.27 -4.37 15.76
N HIS A 102 1.61 -4.90 14.59
CA HIS A 102 2.23 -6.24 14.50
C HIS A 102 3.57 -6.32 15.23
N LEU A 103 4.43 -5.31 15.12
CA LEU A 103 5.70 -5.26 15.85
C LEU A 103 5.47 -5.15 17.37
N LEU A 104 4.49 -4.35 17.79
CA LEU A 104 4.10 -4.25 19.19
C LEU A 104 3.65 -5.61 19.76
N ILE A 105 2.74 -6.30 19.07
CA ILE A 105 2.27 -7.64 19.46
C ILE A 105 3.44 -8.63 19.49
N HIS A 106 4.35 -8.56 18.52
CA HIS A 106 5.56 -9.38 18.51
C HIS A 106 6.39 -9.17 19.77
N TYR A 107 6.61 -7.93 20.21
CA TYR A 107 7.36 -7.65 21.44
C TYR A 107 6.65 -8.10 22.71
N ILE A 108 5.34 -7.90 22.81
CA ILE A 108 4.54 -8.38 23.95
C ILE A 108 4.70 -9.90 24.09
N LYS A 109 4.57 -10.64 22.98
CA LYS A 109 4.74 -12.10 22.95
C LYS A 109 6.18 -12.52 23.25
N LEU A 110 7.18 -11.87 22.66
CA LEU A 110 8.59 -12.23 22.84
C LEU A 110 9.06 -12.04 24.28
N LEU A 111 8.52 -11.04 24.98
CA LEU A 111 8.84 -10.75 26.38
C LEU A 111 7.94 -11.52 27.37
N ASN A 112 7.01 -12.34 26.88
CA ASN A 112 6.01 -13.05 27.69
C ASN A 112 5.27 -12.12 28.67
N ILE A 113 4.91 -10.93 28.20
CA ILE A 113 4.17 -9.94 29.00
C ILE A 113 2.68 -10.28 28.95
N ASP A 114 2.06 -10.45 30.10
CA ASP A 114 0.61 -10.54 30.23
C ASP A 114 0.02 -9.12 30.17
N LEU A 115 -0.40 -8.72 28.96
CA LEU A 115 -0.92 -7.39 28.66
C LEU A 115 -2.19 -7.50 27.84
N ASN A 116 -3.29 -6.94 28.37
CA ASN A 116 -4.46 -6.67 27.56
C ASN A 116 -4.17 -5.48 26.64
N LEU A 117 -4.13 -5.73 25.33
CA LEU A 117 -3.92 -4.71 24.31
C LEU A 117 -5.24 -4.42 23.59
N TYR A 118 -5.66 -3.16 23.64
CA TYR A 118 -6.76 -2.62 22.86
C TYR A 118 -6.21 -1.59 21.90
N THR A 119 -6.53 -1.71 20.61
CA THR A 119 -6.04 -0.76 19.62
C THR A 119 -7.08 -0.49 18.55
N ILE A 120 -7.17 0.76 18.13
CA ILE A 120 -7.96 1.23 16.99
C ILE A 120 -7.00 2.03 16.13
N HIS A 121 -6.47 1.42 15.08
CA HIS A 121 -5.46 2.00 14.20
C HIS A 121 -4.24 2.58 14.95
N ASP A 122 -4.16 3.90 15.10
CA ASP A 122 -3.07 4.63 15.75
C ASP A 122 -3.28 4.87 17.25
N CYS A 123 -4.43 4.45 17.79
CA CYS A 123 -4.75 4.56 19.20
C CYS A 123 -4.44 3.24 19.94
N PHE A 124 -3.79 3.33 21.11
CA PHE A 124 -3.39 2.19 21.93
C PHE A 124 -3.88 2.36 23.36
N ALA A 125 -4.39 1.28 23.96
CA ALA A 125 -4.86 1.22 25.34
C ALA A 125 -4.58 -0.16 25.95
N GLY A 126 -4.52 -0.19 27.28
CA GLY A 126 -4.31 -1.42 28.06
C GLY A 126 -4.63 -1.17 29.54
N ASP A 127 -4.29 -2.14 30.39
CA ASP A 127 -4.53 -2.03 31.83
C ASP A 127 -3.72 -0.88 32.45
N TYR A 128 -4.33 -0.14 33.37
CA TYR A 128 -3.73 1.06 33.97
C TYR A 128 -2.34 0.81 34.59
N LEU A 129 -2.14 -0.36 35.19
CA LEU A 129 -0.86 -0.77 35.80
C LEU A 129 0.26 -0.92 34.77
N ASN A 130 -0.10 -1.25 33.52
CA ASN A 130 0.84 -1.54 32.44
C ASN A 130 1.00 -0.38 31.44
N MET A 131 0.37 0.77 31.66
CA MET A 131 0.37 1.88 30.69
C MET A 131 1.78 2.39 30.36
N ASN A 132 2.67 2.50 31.36
CA ASN A 132 4.06 2.90 31.12
C ASN A 132 4.82 1.87 30.27
N LEU A 133 4.57 0.57 30.50
CA LEU A 133 5.17 -0.49 29.69
C LEU A 133 4.64 -0.46 28.26
N LEU A 134 3.33 -0.32 28.07
CA LEU A 134 2.70 -0.19 26.77
C LEU A 134 3.26 1.01 25.99
N GLU A 135 3.37 2.19 26.62
CA GLU A 135 3.94 3.38 26.01
C GLU A 135 5.37 3.14 25.50
N ASN A 136 6.21 2.51 26.33
CA ASN A 136 7.58 2.18 25.95
C ASN A 136 7.64 1.18 24.80
N LEU A 137 6.77 0.17 24.78
CA LEU A 137 6.69 -0.81 23.70
C LEU A 137 6.20 -0.20 22.39
N VAL A 138 5.21 0.71 22.43
CA VAL A 138 4.72 1.44 21.25
C VAL A 138 5.82 2.35 20.67
N LYS A 139 6.54 3.09 21.52
CA LYS A 139 7.69 3.89 21.07
C LYS A 139 8.76 3.01 20.44
N LYS A 140 9.06 1.87 21.08
CA LYS A 140 10.02 0.89 20.56
C LYS A 140 9.60 0.35 19.19
N SER A 141 8.35 -0.07 19.02
CA SER A 141 7.86 -0.59 17.74
C SER A 141 7.94 0.46 16.65
N PHE A 142 7.63 1.72 16.96
CA PHE A 142 7.75 2.84 16.02
C PHE A 142 9.20 3.11 15.62
N ILE A 143 10.12 3.13 16.59
CA ILE A 143 11.56 3.30 16.32
C ILE A 143 12.07 2.15 15.44
N ASP A 144 11.73 0.92 15.77
CA ASP A 144 12.16 -0.25 15.00
C ASP A 144 11.56 -0.28 13.59
N LEU A 145 10.34 0.24 13.42
CA LEU A 145 9.66 0.32 12.13
C LEU A 145 10.37 1.31 11.17
N TYR A 146 10.75 2.49 11.66
CA TYR A 146 11.25 3.58 10.82
C TYR A 146 12.79 3.72 10.80
N PHE A 147 13.50 3.29 11.85
CA PHE A 147 14.93 3.60 12.04
C PHE A 147 15.85 2.37 12.07
N LYS A 148 15.35 1.16 12.35
CA LYS A 148 16.20 -0.04 12.48
C LYS A 148 16.55 -0.71 11.14
N LYS A 149 15.76 -0.41 10.11
CA LYS A 149 15.97 -0.85 8.73
C LYS A 149 15.77 0.40 7.88
N ASP A 150 16.65 0.65 6.91
CA ASP A 150 16.43 1.69 5.90
C ASP A 150 15.20 1.31 5.06
N TYR A 151 14.00 1.52 5.62
CA TYR A 151 12.77 0.93 5.11
C TYR A 151 12.48 1.44 3.70
N LEU A 152 12.85 2.70 3.41
CA LEU A 152 12.75 3.30 2.08
C LEU A 152 13.67 2.59 1.08
N ILE A 153 14.86 2.17 1.49
CA ILE A 153 15.78 1.41 0.63
C ILE A 153 15.21 0.01 0.38
N GLN A 154 14.64 -0.64 1.39
CA GLN A 154 13.99 -1.94 1.22
C GLN A 154 12.76 -1.83 0.31
N LEU A 155 11.98 -0.75 0.45
CA LEU A 155 10.84 -0.45 -0.39
C LEU A 155 11.27 -0.23 -1.84
N ASP A 156 12.27 0.64 -2.07
CA ASP A 156 12.86 0.88 -3.40
C ASP A 156 13.36 -0.41 -4.05
N ASN A 157 14.12 -1.22 -3.31
CA ASN A 157 14.61 -2.52 -3.78
C ASN A 157 13.45 -3.46 -4.14
N ASN A 158 12.37 -3.47 -3.34
CA ASN A 158 11.20 -4.29 -3.62
C ASN A 158 10.50 -3.86 -4.91
N LEU A 159 10.34 -2.56 -5.14
CA LEU A 159 9.75 -2.01 -6.36
C LEU A 159 10.62 -2.32 -7.59
N LYS A 160 11.93 -2.10 -7.49
CA LYS A 160 12.87 -2.43 -8.58
C LYS A 160 12.87 -3.92 -8.92
N SER A 161 12.76 -4.78 -7.92
CA SER A 161 12.71 -6.24 -8.15
C SER A 161 11.52 -6.65 -9.04
N GLN A 162 10.38 -5.98 -8.90
CA GLN A 162 9.18 -6.23 -9.73
C GLN A 162 9.45 -5.96 -11.21
N ILE A 163 10.09 -4.82 -11.48
CA ILE A 163 10.45 -4.40 -12.82
C ILE A 163 11.47 -5.38 -13.43
N VAL A 164 12.53 -5.73 -12.68
CA VAL A 164 13.57 -6.64 -13.16
C VAL A 164 13.00 -8.02 -13.49
N LEU A 165 12.16 -8.58 -12.62
CA LEU A 165 11.52 -9.88 -12.85
C LEU A 165 10.68 -9.87 -14.13
N ARG A 166 9.92 -8.79 -14.37
CA ARG A 166 9.12 -8.65 -15.60
C ARG A 166 9.99 -8.55 -16.85
N LEU A 167 11.06 -7.76 -16.82
CA LEU A 167 11.97 -7.63 -17.95
C LEU A 167 12.69 -8.95 -18.28
N GLN A 168 13.08 -9.72 -17.26
CA GLN A 168 13.64 -11.06 -17.45
C GLN A 168 12.63 -12.01 -18.11
N PHE A 169 11.38 -11.97 -17.66
CA PHE A 169 10.29 -12.78 -18.24
C PHE A 169 10.05 -12.45 -19.72
N ILE A 170 10.03 -11.16 -20.09
CA ILE A 170 9.90 -10.71 -21.48
C ILE A 170 11.06 -11.24 -22.34
N LYS A 171 12.30 -11.17 -21.84
CA LYS A 171 13.48 -11.69 -22.57
C LYS A 171 13.38 -13.20 -22.82
N ILE A 172 12.93 -13.98 -21.82
CA ILE A 172 12.76 -15.43 -21.97
C ILE A 172 11.74 -15.75 -23.06
N ILE A 173 10.61 -15.05 -23.08
CA ILE A 173 9.57 -15.22 -24.12
C ILE A 173 10.14 -14.92 -25.52
N GLN A 174 10.89 -13.82 -25.67
CA GLN A 174 11.51 -13.49 -26.94
C GLN A 174 12.50 -14.56 -27.42
N ILE A 175 13.30 -15.11 -26.51
CA ILE A 175 14.23 -16.20 -26.83
C ILE A 175 13.46 -17.46 -27.23
N GLN A 176 12.41 -17.86 -26.50
CA GLN A 176 11.59 -19.02 -26.86
C GLN A 176 10.90 -18.85 -28.22
N HIS A 177 10.39 -17.65 -28.53
CA HIS A 177 9.85 -17.36 -29.85
C HIS A 177 10.92 -17.47 -30.96
N LEU A 178 12.17 -17.12 -30.71
CA LEU A 178 13.24 -17.30 -31.70
C LEU A 178 13.56 -18.78 -31.97
N PHE A 179 13.39 -19.67 -30.98
CA PHE A 179 13.62 -21.11 -31.11
C PHE A 179 12.43 -21.91 -31.68
N ILE A 180 11.21 -21.38 -31.62
CA ILE A 180 10.00 -22.04 -32.16
C ILE A 180 9.88 -21.82 -33.68
N TRP A 181 10.59 -20.82 -34.22
CA TRP A 181 10.59 -20.48 -35.65
C TRP A 181 11.95 -20.75 -36.33
N SER A 182 12.83 -21.55 -35.69
CA SER A 182 14.09 -22.08 -36.23
C SER A 182 14.02 -23.59 -36.36
#